data_AF-A0A845D9V4-F1
#
_entry.id   AF-A0A845D9V4-F1
#
_cell.length_a   1.000
_cell.length_b   1.000
_cell.length_c   1.000
_cell.angle_alpha   90.00
_cell.angle_beta   90.00
_cell.angle_gamma   90.00
#
_symmetry.space_group_name_H-M   'P 1'
#
loop_
_entity.id
_entity.type
_entity.pdbx_description
1 polymer ?
#
loop_
_entity_poly.entity_id
_entity_poly.type
_entity_poly.pdbx_seq_one_letter_code
_entity_poly.pdbx_strand_id
1 'polypeptide(L)'
;MRFRLAFVLVFLSCVSVFVSAACKQQGDAEMRDEQDVELQEESLDTLFADGEYGLATHQDTYDVYLIRYQNGKFFKRLILNEEIFDLYNFNWDAVRTIEAESLIAIQSSSVVMDQSGTLYYLYSYRDADRGVKQLITFTVDELVECGFHEDSVFYVSDQELDEKFYSTMGSVADSCDDLP
;
A
#
# COMPACT_ATOMS: atom_id res chain seq x y z
N MET A 1 -39.58 -34.60 -13.88
CA MET A 1 -39.41 -36.06 -14.06
C MET A 1 -38.31 -36.54 -13.12
N ARG A 2 -38.55 -37.66 -12.43
CA ARG A 2 -37.66 -38.31 -11.44
C ARG A 2 -36.54 -39.09 -12.15
N PHE A 3 -35.39 -39.28 -11.49
CA PHE A 3 -34.71 -40.56 -11.16
C PHE A 3 -33.28 -40.24 -10.65
N ARG A 4 -33.02 -40.26 -9.33
CA ARG A 4 -32.45 -41.34 -8.47
C ARG A 4 -31.10 -41.88 -8.97
N LEU A 5 -29.97 -41.61 -8.27
CA LEU A 5 -29.43 -42.26 -7.06
C LEU A 5 -28.56 -43.50 -7.39
N ALA A 6 -27.26 -43.47 -7.09
CA ALA A 6 -26.50 -44.65 -6.69
C ALA A 6 -25.19 -44.25 -5.96
N PHE A 7 -25.23 -44.43 -4.65
CA PHE A 7 -24.12 -44.53 -3.71
C PHE A 7 -23.48 -45.91 -3.90
N VAL A 8 -22.15 -46.01 -4.06
CA VAL A 8 -21.43 -47.25 -3.76
C VAL A 8 -20.20 -46.90 -2.94
N LEU A 9 -20.26 -47.35 -1.70
CA LEU A 9 -19.22 -47.32 -0.68
C LEU A 9 -18.61 -48.73 -0.68
N VAL A 10 -17.29 -48.86 -0.86
CA VAL A 10 -16.57 -50.12 -0.55
C VAL A 10 -15.41 -49.76 0.35
N PHE A 11 -15.60 -50.03 1.64
CA PHE A 11 -14.54 -50.26 2.61
C PHE A 11 -14.09 -51.73 2.52
N LEU A 12 -12.79 -51.95 2.67
CA LEU A 12 -12.04 -53.14 3.15
C LEU A 12 -10.74 -53.17 2.35
N SER A 13 -9.56 -53.52 2.86
CA SER A 13 -9.05 -53.92 4.16
C SER A 13 -7.53 -54.08 3.94
N CYS A 14 -6.73 -53.85 4.99
CA CYS A 14 -5.41 -54.40 5.27
C CYS A 14 -4.64 -55.12 4.15
N VAL A 15 -3.36 -54.81 4.00
CA VAL A 15 -2.26 -55.64 4.54
C VAL A 15 -0.95 -54.98 4.11
N SER A 16 -0.12 -54.62 5.09
CA SER A 16 1.29 -54.30 4.89
C SER A 16 2.04 -55.59 4.54
N VAL A 17 2.71 -55.61 3.38
CA VAL A 17 3.77 -56.58 3.11
C VAL A 17 5.04 -55.80 2.76
N PHE A 18 6.00 -55.85 3.69
CA PHE A 18 7.41 -55.61 3.39
C PHE A 18 7.94 -56.84 2.62
N VAL A 19 8.42 -56.65 1.39
CA VAL A 19 9.45 -57.51 0.80
C VAL A 19 10.48 -56.61 0.11
N SER A 20 11.71 -56.70 0.62
CA SER A 20 12.93 -56.16 0.05
C SER A 20 13.38 -57.04 -1.12
N ALA A 21 13.54 -56.47 -2.32
CA ALA A 21 14.43 -57.00 -3.35
C ALA A 21 14.62 -55.97 -4.47
N ALA A 22 15.88 -55.77 -4.84
CA ALA A 22 16.38 -54.82 -5.80
C ALA A 22 15.70 -54.88 -7.19
N CYS A 23 15.34 -53.72 -7.73
CA CYS A 23 15.41 -53.49 -9.15
C CYS A 23 15.94 -52.08 -9.42
N LYS A 24 17.10 -52.04 -10.06
CA LYS A 24 17.83 -50.87 -10.52
C LYS A 24 17.14 -50.41 -11.81
N GLN A 25 16.48 -49.26 -11.80
CA GLN A 25 16.23 -48.52 -13.04
C GLN A 25 16.36 -47.02 -12.77
N GLN A 26 17.40 -46.51 -13.40
CA GLN A 26 17.83 -45.14 -13.48
C GLN A 26 16.80 -44.40 -14.34
N GLY A 27 16.04 -43.51 -13.72
CA GLY A 27 15.26 -42.49 -14.38
C GLY A 27 15.63 -41.20 -13.69
N ASP A 28 16.37 -40.34 -14.38
CA ASP A 28 16.77 -39.02 -13.90
C ASP A 28 15.51 -38.18 -13.69
N ALA A 29 15.01 -38.19 -12.46
CA ALA A 29 14.09 -37.18 -11.96
C ALA A 29 14.95 -36.09 -11.34
N GLU A 30 15.36 -35.13 -12.16
CA GLU A 30 15.80 -33.83 -11.67
C GLU A 30 14.56 -33.17 -11.04
N MET A 31 14.34 -33.46 -9.76
CA MET A 31 13.42 -32.70 -8.91
C MET A 31 14.02 -31.30 -8.81
N ARG A 32 13.56 -30.43 -9.72
CA ARG A 32 13.62 -29.00 -9.50
C ARG A 32 12.70 -28.77 -8.31
N ASP A 33 13.29 -28.53 -7.14
CA ASP A 33 12.57 -28.00 -5.98
C ASP A 33 11.83 -26.75 -6.49
N GLU A 34 10.53 -26.90 -6.72
CA GLU A 34 9.59 -25.79 -6.61
C GLU A 34 9.62 -25.42 -5.13
N GLN A 35 10.61 -24.59 -4.77
CA GLN A 35 10.47 -23.74 -3.60
C GLN A 35 9.33 -22.81 -3.95
N ASP A 36 8.12 -23.22 -3.59
CA ASP A 36 7.04 -22.31 -3.26
C ASP A 36 7.63 -21.34 -2.23
N VAL A 37 8.11 -20.19 -2.73
CA VAL A 37 8.41 -19.04 -1.89
C VAL A 37 7.05 -18.63 -1.36
N GLU A 38 6.70 -19.17 -0.19
CA GLU A 38 5.60 -18.69 0.63
C GLU A 38 5.92 -17.22 0.90
N LEU A 39 5.40 -16.33 0.06
CA LEU A 39 5.38 -14.90 0.33
C LEU A 39 4.65 -14.79 1.66
N GLN A 40 5.40 -14.55 2.73
CA GLN A 40 4.80 -14.31 4.03
C GLN A 40 3.93 -13.07 3.83
N GLU A 41 2.61 -13.28 3.85
CA GLU A 41 1.63 -12.21 3.93
C GLU A 41 1.77 -11.57 5.32
N GLU A 42 2.86 -10.82 5.50
CA GLU A 42 3.04 -10.00 6.68
C GLU A 42 1.93 -8.95 6.68
N SER A 43 1.11 -8.96 7.73
CA SER A 43 0.04 -7.98 7.86
C SER A 43 0.63 -6.57 7.95
N LEU A 44 -0.09 -5.58 7.42
CA LEU A 44 0.34 -4.16 7.49
C LEU A 44 0.64 -3.71 8.93
N ASP A 45 -0.09 -4.23 9.92
CA ASP A 45 0.12 -3.97 11.35
C ASP A 45 1.46 -4.50 11.87
N THR A 46 2.04 -5.49 11.21
CA THR A 46 3.38 -6.03 11.55
C THR A 46 4.48 -5.23 10.87
N LEU A 47 4.20 -4.69 9.67
CA LEU A 47 5.14 -3.92 8.86
C LEU A 47 5.32 -2.48 9.33
N PHE A 48 4.26 -1.88 9.87
CA PHE A 48 4.25 -0.48 10.28
C PHE A 48 3.64 -0.36 11.69
N ALA A 49 4.39 0.24 12.61
CA ALA A 49 3.93 0.45 13.98
C ALA A 49 3.02 1.67 14.09
N ASP A 50 2.08 1.62 15.04
CA ASP A 50 1.12 2.70 15.27
C ASP A 50 1.84 3.97 15.76
N GLY A 51 1.50 5.11 15.16
CA GLY A 51 2.18 6.38 15.37
C GLY A 51 3.47 6.57 14.58
N GLU A 52 3.88 5.60 13.76
CA GLU A 52 5.09 5.69 12.92
C GLU A 52 4.76 5.89 11.44
N TYR A 53 5.75 6.44 10.73
CA TYR A 53 5.74 6.52 9.27
C TYR A 53 6.52 5.34 8.69
N GLY A 54 5.98 4.77 7.62
CA GLY A 54 6.62 3.74 6.82
C GLY A 54 6.73 4.14 5.36
N LEU A 55 7.60 3.46 4.61
CA LEU A 55 7.71 3.62 3.16
C LEU A 55 7.30 2.32 2.49
N ALA A 56 6.41 2.41 1.52
CA ALA A 56 5.91 1.25 0.80
C ALA A 56 5.90 1.46 -0.71
N THR A 57 6.08 0.38 -1.45
CA THR A 57 5.90 0.32 -2.90
C THR A 57 5.29 -1.03 -3.29
N HIS A 58 5.03 -1.21 -4.59
CA HIS A 58 4.55 -2.47 -5.15
C HIS A 58 5.43 -2.86 -6.35
N GLN A 59 5.57 -4.16 -6.63
CA GLN A 59 6.51 -4.71 -7.62
C GLN A 59 6.32 -4.15 -9.03
N ASP A 60 5.09 -3.82 -9.40
CA ASP A 60 4.73 -3.34 -10.74
C ASP A 60 4.67 -1.79 -10.85
N THR A 61 5.19 -1.05 -9.87
CA THR A 61 5.25 0.42 -9.91
C THR A 61 6.59 0.96 -9.41
N TYR A 62 6.94 2.17 -9.85
CA TYR A 62 8.06 2.95 -9.30
C TYR A 62 7.60 3.95 -8.24
N ASP A 63 6.28 4.06 -8.02
CA ASP A 63 5.72 4.95 -7.02
C ASP A 63 6.10 4.49 -5.61
N VAL A 64 6.58 5.42 -4.80
CA VAL A 64 6.80 5.22 -3.37
C VAL A 64 5.75 5.98 -2.59
N TYR A 65 5.18 5.32 -1.59
CA TYR A 65 4.17 5.88 -0.72
C TYR A 65 4.72 6.03 0.69
N LEU A 66 4.49 7.20 1.28
CA LEU A 66 4.60 7.41 2.71
C LEU A 66 3.33 6.86 3.37
N ILE A 67 3.49 5.80 4.15
CA ILE A 67 2.42 5.17 4.91
C ILE A 67 2.43 5.75 6.32
N ARG A 68 1.26 6.10 6.83
CA ARG A 68 1.04 6.46 8.22
C ARG A 68 0.05 5.48 8.83
N TYR A 69 0.45 4.86 9.93
CA TYR A 69 -0.46 4.08 10.75
C TYR A 69 -0.83 4.89 11.98
N GLN A 70 -2.12 5.18 12.15
CA GLN A 70 -2.59 5.95 13.29
C GLN A 70 -3.97 5.46 13.74
N ASN A 71 -4.13 5.22 15.04
CA ASN A 71 -5.42 4.89 15.66
C ASN A 71 -6.10 3.68 14.99
N GLY A 72 -5.31 2.68 14.57
CA GLY A 72 -5.83 1.48 13.90
C GLY A 72 -6.23 1.70 12.43
N LYS A 73 -5.81 2.80 11.80
CA LYS A 73 -6.08 3.11 10.38
C LYS A 73 -4.80 3.42 9.62
N PHE A 74 -4.73 2.94 8.39
CA PHE A 74 -3.64 3.23 7.48
C PHE A 74 -4.04 4.33 6.49
N PHE A 75 -3.14 5.29 6.32
CA PHE A 75 -3.22 6.31 5.28
C PHE A 75 -1.95 6.27 4.44
N LYS A 76 -2.06 6.53 3.14
CA LYS A 76 -0.90 6.65 2.24
C LYS A 76 -0.88 7.98 1.53
N ARG A 77 0.31 8.47 1.27
CA ARG A 77 0.55 9.64 0.41
C ARG A 77 1.64 9.30 -0.59
N LEU A 78 1.43 9.66 -1.85
CA LEU A 78 2.46 9.51 -2.88
C LEU A 78 3.64 10.45 -2.57
N ILE A 79 4.86 9.92 -2.63
CA ILE A 79 6.09 10.71 -2.75
C ILE A 79 6.26 10.97 -4.24
N LEU A 80 6.05 12.22 -4.64
CA LEU A 80 5.84 12.60 -6.04
C LEU A 80 7.03 12.28 -6.95
N ASN A 81 8.26 12.41 -6.45
CA ASN A 81 9.47 12.14 -7.21
C ASN A 81 10.66 11.87 -6.25
N GLU A 82 11.78 11.42 -6.83
CA GLU A 82 13.03 11.11 -6.11
C GLU A 82 13.59 12.34 -5.36
N GLU A 83 13.46 13.55 -5.90
CA GLU A 83 13.99 14.74 -5.23
C GLU A 83 13.25 15.05 -3.93
N ILE A 84 11.94 14.78 -3.85
CA ILE A 84 11.19 14.86 -2.60
C ILE A 84 11.59 13.72 -1.66
N PHE A 85 11.84 12.51 -2.19
CA PHE A 85 12.35 11.41 -1.37
C PHE A 85 13.67 11.77 -0.67
N ASP A 86 14.61 12.34 -1.43
CA ASP A 86 15.91 12.81 -0.94
C ASP A 86 15.78 13.98 0.03
N LEU A 87 14.80 14.87 -0.16
CA LEU A 87 14.53 16.00 0.72
C LEU A 87 14.28 15.56 2.17
N TYR A 88 13.58 14.44 2.36
CA TYR A 88 13.33 13.85 3.68
C TYR A 88 14.49 12.97 4.18
N ASN A 89 15.57 12.82 3.41
CA ASN A 89 16.66 11.88 3.65
C ASN A 89 16.15 10.44 3.87
N PHE A 90 15.11 10.06 3.13
CA PHE A 90 14.63 8.69 3.15
C PHE A 90 15.68 7.76 2.54
N ASN A 91 15.63 6.49 2.97
CA ASN A 91 16.53 5.46 2.47
C ASN A 91 15.74 4.46 1.63
N TRP A 92 16.18 4.22 0.40
CA TRP A 92 15.60 3.23 -0.50
C TRP A 92 15.55 1.82 0.11
N ASP A 93 16.53 1.47 0.97
CA ASP A 93 16.54 0.18 1.68
C ASP A 93 15.43 0.07 2.76
N ALA A 94 14.85 1.20 3.17
CA ALA A 94 13.72 1.23 4.10
C ALA A 94 12.35 1.08 3.39
N VAL A 95 12.32 1.17 2.05
CA VAL A 95 11.09 0.98 1.28
C VAL A 95 10.70 -0.49 1.31
N ARG A 96 9.48 -0.78 1.77
CA ARG A 96 8.91 -2.13 1.82
C ARG A 96 8.09 -2.40 0.58
N THR A 97 8.39 -3.49 -0.12
CA THR A 97 7.52 -3.99 -1.18
C THR A 97 6.38 -4.75 -0.54
N ILE A 98 5.14 -4.33 -0.81
CA ILE A 98 3.92 -4.99 -0.32
C ILE A 98 3.04 -5.43 -1.49
N GLU A 99 2.07 -6.28 -1.20
CA GLU A 99 1.09 -6.75 -2.18
C GLU A 99 0.25 -5.60 -2.73
N ALA A 100 -0.10 -5.69 -4.02
CA ALA A 100 -0.83 -4.62 -4.71
C ALA A 100 -2.18 -4.36 -4.05
N GLU A 101 -2.88 -5.43 -3.66
CA GLU A 101 -4.19 -5.36 -3.00
C GLU A 101 -4.10 -4.66 -1.65
N SER A 102 -3.07 -4.97 -0.86
CA SER A 102 -2.82 -4.29 0.43
C SER A 102 -2.53 -2.80 0.22
N LEU A 103 -1.68 -2.45 -0.75
CA LEU A 103 -1.38 -1.05 -1.05
C LEU A 103 -2.63 -0.30 -1.53
N ILE A 104 -3.45 -0.90 -2.40
CA ILE A 104 -4.71 -0.31 -2.90
C ILE A 104 -5.72 -0.12 -1.78
N ALA A 105 -5.79 -1.04 -0.82
CA ALA A 105 -6.71 -0.97 0.32
C ALA A 105 -6.38 0.16 1.31
N ILE A 106 -5.12 0.62 1.37
CA ILE A 106 -4.75 1.77 2.20
C ILE A 106 -5.37 3.05 1.64
N GLN A 107 -6.06 3.80 2.49
CA GLN A 107 -6.73 5.05 2.11
C GLN A 107 -5.70 6.11 1.68
N SER A 108 -5.86 6.65 0.47
CA SER A 108 -5.04 7.78 0.03
C SER A 108 -5.40 9.06 0.78
N SER A 109 -4.39 9.84 1.14
CA SER A 109 -4.55 11.18 1.65
C SER A 109 -3.87 12.20 0.75
N SER A 110 -4.66 13.18 0.32
CA SER A 110 -4.22 14.32 -0.48
C SER A 110 -4.06 15.59 0.34
N VAL A 111 -4.50 15.59 1.61
CA VAL A 111 -4.44 16.77 2.48
C VAL A 111 -3.17 16.75 3.30
N VAL A 112 -2.44 17.87 3.26
CA VAL A 112 -1.20 18.06 4.01
C VAL A 112 -1.24 19.36 4.80
N MET A 113 -0.44 19.42 5.85
CA MET A 113 -0.24 20.60 6.67
C MET A 113 1.24 20.97 6.68
N ASP A 114 1.55 22.24 6.45
CA ASP A 114 2.93 22.74 6.54
C ASP A 114 3.34 23.01 8.00
N GLN A 115 4.57 23.50 8.20
CA GLN A 115 5.08 23.77 9.55
C GLN A 115 4.41 24.98 10.24
N SER A 116 3.74 25.84 9.46
CA SER A 116 2.99 26.99 9.95
C SER A 116 1.55 26.65 10.37
N GLY A 117 1.08 25.44 10.02
CA GLY A 117 -0.30 25.01 10.23
C GLY A 117 -1.23 25.29 9.06
N THR A 118 -0.68 25.71 7.90
CA THR A 118 -1.47 25.95 6.70
C THR A 118 -1.77 24.64 5.99
N LEU A 119 -3.03 24.47 5.58
CA LEU A 119 -3.52 23.27 4.93
C LEU A 119 -3.47 23.40 3.40
N TYR A 120 -3.08 22.32 2.74
CA TYR A 120 -3.06 22.22 1.29
C TYR A 120 -3.67 20.90 0.82
N TYR A 121 -4.41 20.95 -0.28
CA TYR A 121 -4.76 19.78 -1.07
C TYR A 121 -3.72 19.59 -2.17
N LEU A 122 -3.07 18.43 -2.21
CA LEU A 122 -2.09 18.07 -3.23
C LEU A 122 -2.70 17.12 -4.24
N TYR A 123 -2.48 17.36 -5.52
CA TYR A 123 -2.79 16.39 -6.57
C TYR A 123 -1.68 16.35 -7.61
N SER A 124 -1.54 15.21 -8.28
CA SER A 124 -0.68 15.04 -9.44
C SER A 124 -1.42 14.27 -10.54
N TYR A 125 -0.98 14.45 -11.78
CA TYR A 125 -1.36 13.54 -12.85
C TYR A 125 -0.61 12.22 -12.70
N ARG A 126 -1.15 11.16 -13.28
CA ARG A 126 -0.46 9.86 -13.37
C ARG A 126 0.92 10.07 -14.02
N ASP A 127 1.94 9.46 -13.43
CA ASP A 127 3.34 9.47 -13.88
C ASP A 127 3.95 10.90 -13.98
N ALA A 128 3.41 11.87 -13.25
CA ALA A 128 3.90 13.25 -13.28
C ALA A 128 4.94 13.51 -12.18
N ASP A 129 6.08 14.08 -12.56
CA ASP A 129 7.12 14.52 -11.62
C ASP A 129 6.78 15.84 -10.91
N ARG A 130 5.66 16.48 -11.27
CA ARG A 130 5.18 17.74 -10.71
C ARG A 130 3.69 17.63 -10.39
N GLY A 131 3.30 18.21 -9.27
CA GLY A 131 1.94 18.27 -8.81
C GLY A 131 1.39 19.70 -8.85
N VAL A 132 0.20 19.83 -8.29
CA VAL A 132 -0.46 21.10 -8.02
C VAL A 132 -0.88 21.07 -6.56
N LYS A 133 -0.77 22.22 -5.90
CA LYS A 133 -1.31 22.45 -4.56
C LYS A 133 -2.45 23.44 -4.62
N GLN A 134 -3.48 23.20 -3.84
CA GLN A 134 -4.57 24.14 -3.60
C GLN A 134 -4.54 24.53 -2.13
N LEU A 135 -4.53 25.84 -1.84
CA LEU A 135 -4.62 26.34 -0.47
C LEU A 135 -6.02 26.03 0.09
N ILE A 136 -6.08 25.54 1.32
CA ILE A 136 -7.30 25.33 2.09
C ILE A 136 -7.33 26.36 3.22
N THR A 137 -8.41 27.14 3.33
CA THR A 137 -8.52 28.22 4.34
C THR A 137 -9.37 27.87 5.54
N PHE A 138 -10.15 26.79 5.45
CA PHE A 138 -10.97 26.29 6.54
C PHE A 138 -10.19 25.31 7.43
N THR A 139 -10.76 25.01 8.59
CA THR A 139 -10.11 24.27 9.67
C THR A 139 -10.10 22.76 9.47
N VAL A 140 -9.32 22.03 10.29
CA VAL A 140 -9.34 20.57 10.31
C VAL A 140 -10.71 20.02 10.71
N ASP A 141 -11.43 20.69 11.61
CA ASP A 141 -12.78 20.28 12.00
C ASP A 141 -13.74 20.36 10.80
N GLU A 142 -13.65 21.43 10.00
CA GLU A 142 -14.42 21.59 8.77
C GLU A 142 -14.00 20.57 7.69
N LEU A 143 -12.73 20.14 7.62
CA LEU A 143 -12.30 19.03 6.76
C LEU A 143 -12.99 17.71 7.13
N VAL A 144 -13.24 17.46 8.41
CA VAL A 144 -13.97 16.27 8.85
C VAL A 144 -15.42 16.32 8.39
N GLU A 145 -16.04 17.51 8.37
CA GLU A 145 -17.37 17.71 7.78
C GLU A 145 -17.39 17.42 6.27
N CYS A 146 -16.27 17.68 5.57
CA CYS A 146 -16.08 17.30 4.16
C CYS A 146 -15.84 15.79 3.93
N GLY A 147 -15.78 14.98 5.00
CA GLY A 147 -15.57 13.54 4.92
C GLY A 147 -14.11 13.09 4.94
N PHE A 148 -13.16 14.02 5.15
CA PHE A 148 -11.77 13.66 5.41
C PHE A 148 -11.61 13.15 6.86
N HIS A 149 -10.54 12.40 7.10
CA HIS A 149 -10.21 11.96 8.45
C HIS A 149 -9.14 12.86 9.03
N GLU A 150 -9.25 13.28 10.29
CA GLU A 150 -8.23 14.14 10.92
C GLU A 150 -6.83 13.49 10.86
N ASP A 151 -6.75 12.19 11.13
CA ASP A 151 -5.51 11.41 11.08
C ASP A 151 -4.94 11.26 9.66
N SER A 152 -5.71 11.56 8.62
CA SER A 152 -5.20 11.48 7.25
C SER A 152 -4.27 12.65 6.89
N VAL A 153 -4.25 13.73 7.66
CA VAL A 153 -3.46 14.94 7.32
C VAL A 153 -1.96 14.70 7.56
N PHE A 154 -1.15 14.72 6.51
CA PHE A 154 0.31 14.56 6.61
C PHE A 154 1.01 15.89 6.90
N TYR A 155 1.98 15.89 7.79
CA TYR A 155 2.87 17.03 7.97
C TYR A 155 3.98 17.00 6.91
N VAL A 156 4.17 18.12 6.21
CA VAL A 156 5.18 18.24 5.14
C VAL A 156 6.10 19.42 5.40
N SER A 157 7.29 19.36 4.80
CA SER A 157 8.23 20.49 4.81
C SER A 157 7.79 21.58 3.83
N ASP A 158 8.07 22.85 4.16
CA ASP A 158 7.80 23.98 3.27
C ASP A 158 8.58 23.85 1.94
N GLN A 159 9.73 23.15 1.96
CA GLN A 159 10.53 22.86 0.78
C GLN A 159 9.84 21.89 -0.18
N GLU A 160 9.08 20.92 0.33
CA GLU A 160 8.27 20.03 -0.52
C GLU A 160 7.20 20.84 -1.25
N LEU A 161 6.60 21.84 -0.59
CA LEU A 161 5.55 22.68 -1.15
C LEU A 161 6.05 23.77 -2.12
N ASP A 162 7.34 23.83 -2.44
CA ASP A 162 7.89 24.82 -3.36
C ASP A 162 7.27 24.70 -4.77
N GLU A 163 7.19 25.82 -5.49
CA GLU A 163 6.68 25.90 -6.87
C GLU A 163 7.44 25.00 -7.85
N LYS A 164 8.66 24.60 -7.52
CA LYS A 164 9.41 23.56 -8.23
C LYS A 164 8.63 22.24 -8.29
N PHE A 165 8.07 21.80 -7.17
CA PHE A 165 7.38 20.50 -7.06
C PHE A 165 5.87 20.62 -7.25
N TYR A 166 5.24 21.64 -6.64
CA TYR A 166 3.80 21.85 -6.72
C TYR A 166 3.48 23.26 -7.18
N SER A 167 2.88 23.39 -8.36
CA SER A 167 2.37 24.68 -8.79
C SER A 167 1.10 25.06 -8.00
N THR A 168 0.90 26.35 -7.76
CA THR A 168 -0.32 26.81 -7.09
C THR A 168 -1.53 26.74 -8.03
N MET A 169 -2.60 26.09 -7.58
CA MET A 169 -3.91 26.16 -8.22
C MET A 169 -4.49 27.56 -8.05
N GLY A 170 -4.98 28.17 -9.14
CA GLY A 170 -5.43 29.57 -9.11
C GLY A 170 -6.65 29.84 -8.22
N SER A 171 -7.34 28.81 -7.74
CA SER A 171 -8.44 28.90 -6.79
C SER A 171 -8.01 28.41 -5.41
N VAL A 172 -8.54 29.06 -4.37
CA VAL A 172 -8.43 28.64 -2.98
C VAL A 172 -9.66 27.79 -2.64
N ALA A 173 -9.50 26.75 -1.82
CA ALA A 173 -10.62 26.01 -1.26
C ALA A 173 -11.08 26.66 0.05
N ASP A 174 -12.24 27.30 0.01
CA ASP A 174 -12.88 27.91 1.18
C ASP A 174 -14.04 27.06 1.71
N SER A 175 -14.40 25.98 1.01
CA SER A 175 -15.43 25.02 1.40
C SER A 175 -15.16 23.61 0.84
N CYS A 176 -15.93 22.61 1.29
CA CYS A 176 -15.84 21.24 0.79
C CYS A 176 -16.11 21.12 -0.72
N ASP A 177 -16.98 21.97 -1.27
CA ASP A 177 -17.37 21.93 -2.68
C ASP A 177 -16.24 22.42 -3.60
N ASP A 178 -15.22 23.08 -3.04
CA ASP A 178 -14.05 23.59 -3.77
C ASP A 178 -12.91 22.56 -3.85
N LEU A 179 -13.02 21.44 -3.11
CA LEU A 179 -12.05 20.36 -3.12
C LEU A 179 -12.33 19.37 -4.26
N PRO A 180 -11.27 18.82 -4.91
CA PRO A 180 -11.42 17.88 -6.03
C PRO A 180 -12.00 16.50 -5.66
#